data_AF-A0A1T4Q6Y6-F1
#
_entry.id   AF-A0A1T4Q6Y6-F1
#
_cell.length_a   1.000
_cell.length_b   1.000
_cell.length_c   1.000
_cell.angle_alpha   90.00
_cell.angle_beta   90.00
_cell.angle_gamma   90.00
#
_symmetry.space_group_name_H-M   'P 1'
#
loop_
_entity.id
_entity.type
_entity.pdbx_description
1 polymer ?
#
loop_
_entity_poly.entity_id
_entity_poly.type
_entity_poly.pdbx_seq_one_letter_code
_entity_poly.pdbx_strand_id
1 'polypeptide(L)'
;MEQLLRKLTNKKLKIIEFERKELEIKYTVYIFKENEKYVIEELGETEDGGKTQAILKCPTKEDLLRDLKEYLKIIKKNHIEYNYFLEKRPRRV
;
A
#
# COMPACT_ATOMS: atom_id res chain seq x y z
N MET A 1 -8.86 7.44 -8.49
CA MET A 1 -7.76 8.27 -7.95
C MET A 1 -8.25 9.35 -7.00
N GLU A 2 -9.23 10.17 -7.41
CA GLU A 2 -9.71 11.33 -6.63
C GLU A 2 -10.40 10.98 -5.30
N GLN A 3 -11.14 9.86 -5.22
CA GLN A 3 -11.68 9.33 -3.96
C GLN A 3 -10.58 8.84 -3.00
N LEU A 4 -9.53 8.20 -3.54
CA LEU A 4 -8.36 7.76 -2.78
C LEU A 4 -7.61 8.97 -2.21
N LEU A 5 -7.62 10.10 -2.90
CA LEU A 5 -6.93 11.30 -2.44
C LEU A 5 -7.72 12.10 -1.41
N ARG A 6 -9.03 12.30 -1.61
CA ARG A 6 -9.89 12.98 -0.62
C ARG A 6 -9.91 12.29 0.74
N LYS A 7 -9.81 10.96 0.75
CA LYS A 7 -9.78 10.16 1.99
C LYS A 7 -8.39 10.17 2.68
N LEU A 8 -7.29 10.52 2.01
CA LEU A 8 -5.93 10.59 2.60
C LEU A 8 -5.73 11.83 3.49
N THR A 9 -6.45 12.92 3.19
CA THR A 9 -6.44 14.18 3.95
C THR A 9 -7.01 14.04 5.36
N ASN A 10 -7.71 12.94 5.67
CA ASN A 10 -8.43 12.71 6.92
C ASN A 10 -7.75 11.66 7.81
N LYS A 11 -6.49 11.86 8.26
CA LYS A 11 -5.75 11.09 9.32
C LYS A 11 -5.84 9.54 9.33
N LYS A 12 -6.48 8.90 8.35
CA LYS A 12 -6.82 7.48 8.36
C LYS A 12 -5.86 6.74 7.44
N LEU A 13 -5.33 5.66 7.98
CA LEU A 13 -4.61 4.63 7.27
C LEU A 13 -5.45 4.07 6.14
N LYS A 14 -4.77 3.68 5.07
CA LYS A 14 -5.38 3.08 3.89
C LYS A 14 -4.62 1.84 3.51
N ILE A 15 -5.36 0.84 3.05
CA ILE A 15 -4.76 -0.42 2.67
C ILE A 15 -5.15 -0.75 1.23
N ILE A 16 -4.15 -1.22 0.49
CA ILE A 16 -4.31 -1.85 -0.81
C ILE A 16 -3.83 -3.29 -0.60
N GLU A 17 -4.74 -4.25 -0.62
CA GLU A 17 -4.37 -5.66 -0.67
C GLU A 17 -4.40 -6.13 -2.11
N PHE A 18 -3.47 -6.99 -2.48
CA PHE A 18 -3.51 -7.64 -3.75
C PHE A 18 -2.81 -8.99 -3.70
N GLU A 19 -3.25 -9.88 -4.56
CA GLU A 19 -2.75 -11.24 -4.62
C GLU A 19 -2.15 -11.48 -5.99
N ARG A 20 -0.86 -11.84 -6.02
CA ARG A 20 -0.19 -12.23 -7.25
C ARG A 20 -0.23 -13.75 -7.38
N LYS A 21 -1.28 -14.25 -8.03
CA LYS A 21 -1.56 -15.70 -8.22
C LYS A 21 -0.42 -16.50 -8.83
N GLU A 22 0.45 -15.88 -9.63
CA GLU A 22 1.58 -16.56 -10.29
C GLU A 22 2.76 -16.82 -9.35
N LEU A 23 2.86 -16.11 -8.22
CA LEU A 23 3.93 -16.26 -7.23
C LEU A 23 3.40 -16.65 -5.83
N GLU A 24 2.08 -16.85 -5.70
CA GLU A 24 1.42 -17.19 -4.42
C GLU A 24 1.80 -16.23 -3.27
N ILE A 25 1.97 -14.94 -3.61
CA ILE A 25 2.28 -13.88 -2.64
C ILE A 25 1.08 -12.96 -2.48
N LYS A 26 0.68 -12.78 -1.21
CA LYS A 26 -0.29 -11.77 -0.79
C LYS A 26 0.46 -10.54 -0.32
N TYR A 27 0.21 -9.42 -0.98
CA TYR A 27 0.77 -8.14 -0.61
C TYR A 27 -0.29 -7.24 0.02
N THR A 28 0.05 -6.64 1.14
CA THR A 28 -0.75 -5.67 1.87
C THR A 28 0.03 -4.36 1.98
N VAL A 29 -0.45 -3.33 1.29
CA VAL A 29 0.20 -2.01 1.23
C VAL A 29 -0.57 -1.02 2.07
N TYR A 30 0.07 -0.55 3.14
CA TYR A 30 -0.39 0.43 4.09
C TYR A 30 0.10 1.83 3.71
N ILE A 31 -0.81 2.80 3.63
CA ILE A 31 -0.48 4.20 3.37
C ILE A 31 -0.97 5.05 4.54
N PHE A 32 -0.05 5.73 5.23
CA PHE A 32 -0.37 6.60 6.37
C PHE A 32 0.52 7.84 6.42
N LYS A 33 0.21 8.74 7.37
CA LYS A 33 1.01 9.92 7.68
C LYS A 33 1.65 9.74 9.06
N GLU A 34 2.96 9.89 9.15
CA GLU A 34 3.77 9.78 10.37
C GLU A 34 4.74 10.97 10.43
N ASN A 35 4.76 11.72 11.54
CA ASN A 35 5.68 12.85 11.75
C ASN A 35 5.73 13.82 10.55
N GLU A 36 4.55 14.23 10.10
CA GLU A 36 4.33 15.11 8.92
C GLU A 36 4.70 14.52 7.55
N LYS A 37 5.37 13.36 7.50
CA LYS A 37 5.72 12.64 6.28
C LYS A 37 4.67 11.60 5.94
N TYR A 38 4.56 11.25 4.66
CA TYR A 38 3.73 10.14 4.20
C TYR A 38 4.57 8.86 4.17
N VAL A 39 3.97 7.73 4.49
CA VAL A 39 4.63 6.43 4.53
C VAL A 39 3.80 5.43 3.75
N ILE A 40 4.46 4.68 2.88
CA ILE A 40 3.94 3.47 2.24
C ILE A 40 4.69 2.29 2.86
N GLU A 41 3.98 1.39 3.50
CA GLU A 41 4.51 0.15 4.08
C GLU A 41 3.89 -1.02 3.33
N GLU A 42 4.69 -1.77 2.58
CA GLU A 42 4.30 -2.97 1.87
C GLU A 42 4.70 -4.19 2.69
N LEU A 43 3.75 -5.05 3.00
CA LEU A 43 3.98 -6.36 3.59
C LEU A 43 3.64 -7.43 2.55
N GLY A 44 4.56 -8.34 2.27
CA GLY A 44 4.30 -9.51 1.43
C GLY A 44 4.34 -10.77 2.28
N GLU A 45 3.40 -11.68 2.09
CA GLU A 45 3.37 -13.00 2.71
C GLU A 45 3.24 -14.07 1.61
N THR A 46 4.19 -15.01 1.58
CA THR A 46 4.18 -16.20 0.69
C THR A 46 3.46 -17.35 1.40
N GLU A 47 2.92 -18.31 0.65
CA GLU A 47 2.25 -19.48 1.25
C GLU A 47 3.13 -20.32 2.19
N ASP A 48 4.44 -20.40 1.94
CA ASP A 48 5.40 -21.06 2.85
C ASP A 48 5.67 -20.30 4.16
N GLY A 49 4.95 -19.20 4.42
CA GLY A 49 5.09 -18.36 5.61
C GLY A 49 6.25 -17.36 5.56
N GLY A 50 6.93 -17.25 4.42
CA GLY A 50 7.91 -16.20 4.15
C GLY A 50 7.28 -14.81 4.18
N LYS A 51 7.91 -13.88 4.92
CA LYS A 51 7.43 -12.50 5.08
C LYS A 51 8.43 -11.53 4.50
N THR A 52 7.96 -10.59 3.70
CA THR A 52 8.73 -9.48 3.17
C THR A 52 8.11 -8.17 3.63
N GLN A 53 8.95 -7.17 3.89
CA GLN A 53 8.50 -5.84 4.29
C GLN A 53 9.35 -4.79 3.57
N ALA A 54 8.68 -3.83 2.94
CA ALA A 54 9.30 -2.64 2.36
C ALA A 54 8.63 -1.39 2.92
N ILE A 55 9.43 -0.38 3.29
CA ILE A 55 8.91 0.89 3.81
C ILE A 55 9.48 2.02 2.98
N LEU A 56 8.61 2.77 2.35
CA LEU A 56 8.93 3.97 1.58
C LEU A 56 8.41 5.20 2.32
N LYS A 57 9.30 6.15 2.60
CA LYS A 57 8.96 7.42 3.25
C LYS A 57 8.93 8.52 2.20
N CYS A 58 7.75 9.09 1.97
CA CYS A 58 7.53 10.18 1.03
C CYS A 58 7.47 11.50 1.82
N PRO A 59 8.41 12.44 1.62
CA PRO A 59 8.43 13.72 2.34
C PRO A 59 7.17 14.56 2.10
N THR A 60 6.66 14.52 0.87
CA THR A 60 5.50 15.30 0.45
C THR A 60 4.35 14.41 -0.02
N LYS A 61 3.17 15.02 -0.13
CA LYS A 61 2.00 14.37 -0.73
C LYS A 61 2.20 14.09 -2.22
N GLU A 62 2.96 14.94 -2.90
CA GLU A 62 3.24 14.81 -4.34
C GLU A 62 4.18 13.62 -4.61
N ASP A 63 5.19 13.42 -3.77
CA ASP A 63 6.05 12.23 -3.83
C ASP A 63 5.24 10.95 -3.62
N LEU A 64 4.39 10.92 -2.59
CA LEU A 64 3.48 9.80 -2.33
C LEU A 64 2.63 9.48 -3.56
N LEU A 65 2.09 10.52 -4.20
CA LEU A 65 1.24 10.38 -5.38
C LEU A 65 1.97 9.82 -6.59
N ARG A 66 3.20 10.28 -6.82
CA ARG A 66 4.06 9.79 -7.89
C ARG A 66 4.36 8.31 -7.68
N ASP A 67 4.82 7.95 -6.49
CA ASP A 67 5.28 6.60 -6.19
C ASP A 67 4.09 5.63 -6.20
N LEU A 68 2.94 6.03 -5.66
CA LEU A 68 1.71 5.25 -5.72
C LEU A 68 1.20 5.04 -7.15
N LYS A 69 1.35 6.04 -8.03
CA LYS A 69 0.93 5.93 -9.44
C LYS A 69 1.80 4.92 -10.19
N GLU A 70 3.11 4.94 -9.98
CA GLU A 70 4.03 3.95 -10.54
C GLU A 70 3.71 2.55 -10.01
N TYR A 71 3.43 2.43 -8.72
CA TYR A 71 3.03 1.18 -8.09
C TYR A 71 1.76 0.58 -8.70
N LEU A 72 0.69 1.39 -8.84
CA LEU A 72 -0.55 0.97 -9.48
C LEU A 72 -0.38 0.62 -10.95
N LYS A 73 0.56 1.27 -11.65
CA LYS A 73 0.88 0.97 -13.04
C LYS A 73 1.50 -0.43 -13.16
N ILE A 74 2.34 -0.83 -12.21
CA ILE A 74 2.92 -2.18 -12.15
C ILE A 74 1.81 -3.20 -11.88
N ILE A 75 0.95 -2.97 -10.89
CA ILE A 75 -0.20 -3.85 -10.58
C ILE A 75 -1.07 -4.04 -11.81
N LYS A 76 -1.44 -2.94 -12.48
CA LYS A 76 -2.27 -2.98 -13.70
C LYS A 76 -1.58 -3.71 -14.85
N LYS A 77 -0.28 -3.46 -15.07
CA LYS A 77 0.50 -4.11 -16.14
C LYS A 77 0.58 -5.62 -15.95
N ASN A 78 0.65 -6.08 -14.71
CA ASN A 78 0.75 -7.51 -14.37
C ASN A 78 -0.63 -8.17 -14.16
N HIS A 79 -1.74 -7.49 -14.50
CA HIS A 79 -3.10 -8.02 -14.31
C HIS A 79 -3.36 -8.54 -12.89
N ILE A 80 -2.73 -7.92 -11.89
CA ILE A 80 -2.84 -8.32 -10.50
C ILE A 80 -4.18 -7.79 -9.96
N GLU A 81 -5.01 -8.69 -9.43
CA GLU A 81 -6.24 -8.31 -8.74
C GLU A 81 -5.90 -7.62 -7.42
N TYR A 82 -6.46 -6.44 -7.21
CA TYR A 82 -6.25 -5.67 -5.99
C TYR A 82 -7.57 -5.17 -5.40
N ASN A 83 -7.67 -5.25 -4.08
CA ASN A 83 -8.74 -4.71 -3.29
C ASN A 83 -8.27 -3.43 -2.58
N TYR A 84 -9.17 -2.46 -2.46
CA TYR A 84 -8.93 -1.24 -1.73
C TYR A 84 -9.92 -1.10 -0.59
N PHE A 85 -9.41 -0.88 0.62
CA PHE A 85 -10.23 -0.65 1.80
C PHE A 85 -9.58 0.33 2.78
N LEU A 86 -10.42 0.82 3.68
CA LEU A 86 -10.02 1.70 4.77
C LEU A 86 -10.04 0.88 6.06
N GLU A 87 -8.88 0.52 6.57
CA GLU A 87 -8.78 -0.23 7.82
C GLU A 87 -7.75 0.44 8.75
N LYS A 88 -7.92 0.22 10.05
CA LYS A 88 -7.00 0.74 11.08
C LYS A 88 -5.73 -0.11 11.07
N ARG A 89 -4.56 0.48 11.36
CA ARG A 89 -3.30 -0.27 11.35
C ARG A 89 -3.48 -1.42 12.33
N PRO A 90 -3.19 -2.68 11.96
CA PRO A 90 -3.06 -3.70 12.98
C PRO A 90 -2.04 -3.16 13.99
N ARG A 91 -2.48 -3.00 15.26
CA ARG A 91 -1.55 -2.65 16.33
C ARG A 91 -0.52 -3.78 16.34
N ARG A 92 0.75 -3.44 16.13
CA ARG A 92 1.91 -4.36 16.06
C ARG A 92 1.60 -5.69 16.77
N VAL A 93 1.55 -6.77 15.99
CA VAL A 93 1.75 -8.13 16.50
C VAL A 93 3.25 -8.31 16.69
#